data_AF-A0AAD9IPV7-F1
#
_entry.id   AF-A0AAD9IPV7-F1
#
_cell.length_a   1.000
_cell.length_b   1.000
_cell.length_c   1.000
_cell.angle_alpha   90.00
_cell.angle_beta   90.00
_cell.angle_gamma   90.00
#
_symmetry.space_group_name_H-M   'P 1'
#
loop_
_entity.id
_entity.type
_entity.pdbx_description
1 polymer ?
#
loop_
_entity_poly.entity_id
_entity_poly.type
_entity_poly.pdbx_seq_one_letter_code
_entity_poly.pdbx_strand_id
1 'polypeptide(L)'
;CILGFLFNIESLLGLEKVLLFGPSPVIQFLLTYKLSQGYLELFFSAVRQFGGWNNNATAIQFSNAFRSLLSHAGISIKYSIKSNCLSQDTTSLLNVANTD
;
A
#
# COMPACT_ATOMS: atom_id res chain seq x y z
N CYS A 1 9.15 25.20 7.60
CA CYS A 1 8.53 24.43 6.49
C CYS A 1 8.48 25.19 5.15
N ILE A 2 9.51 25.97 4.76
CA ILE A 2 9.61 26.59 3.41
C ILE A 2 10.51 25.76 2.51
N LEU A 3 11.63 25.26 3.06
CA LEU A 3 12.57 24.42 2.34
C LEU A 3 11.93 23.13 1.80
N GLY A 4 11.11 22.45 2.61
CA GLY A 4 10.38 21.27 2.15
C GLY A 4 9.37 21.57 1.04
N PHE A 5 8.76 22.76 1.06
CA PHE A 5 7.86 23.19 -0.01
C PHE A 5 8.62 23.48 -1.31
N LEU A 6 9.77 24.15 -1.22
CA LEU A 6 10.66 24.40 -2.35
C LEU A 6 11.13 23.07 -2.98
N PHE A 7 11.61 22.13 -2.17
CA PHE A 7 12.04 20.82 -2.66
C PHE A 7 10.90 20.01 -3.28
N ASN A 8 9.68 20.09 -2.75
CA ASN A 8 8.51 19.44 -3.35
C ASN A 8 8.20 20.01 -4.74
N ILE A 9 8.28 21.34 -4.92
CA ILE A 9 8.07 21.97 -6.22
C ILE A 9 9.15 21.52 -7.21
N GLU A 10 10.42 21.62 -6.83
CA GLU A 10 11.54 21.20 -7.67
C GLU A 10 11.43 19.71 -8.07
N SER A 11 11.07 18.86 -7.11
CA SER A 11 10.88 17.43 -7.36
C SER A 11 9.70 17.15 -8.29
N LEU A 12 8.59 17.90 -8.15
CA LEU A 12 7.42 17.74 -9.01
C LEU A 12 7.72 18.16 -10.46
N LEU A 13 8.47 19.25 -10.65
CA LEU A 13 8.94 19.68 -11.97
C LEU A 13 9.91 18.66 -12.59
N GLY A 14 10.76 18.03 -11.77
CA GLY A 14 11.61 16.94 -12.22
C GLY A 14 10.80 15.72 -12.69
N LEU A 15 9.80 15.31 -11.92
CA LEU A 15 8.88 14.21 -12.24
C LEU A 15 8.11 14.46 -13.54
N GLU A 16 7.60 15.68 -13.73
CA GLU A 16 6.85 16.07 -14.92
C GLU A 16 7.68 15.96 -16.20
N LYS A 17 8.93 16.45 -16.18
CA LYS A 17 9.88 16.30 -17.30
C LYS A 17 10.14 14.85 -17.69
N VAL A 18 10.20 13.94 -16.72
CA VAL A 18 10.48 12.51 -16.98
C VAL A 18 9.23 11.77 -17.43
N LEU A 19 8.10 12.01 -16.78
CA LEU A 19 6.89 11.20 -16.93
C LEU A 19 5.98 11.68 -18.06
N LEU A 20 5.89 12.99 -18.31
CA LEU A 20 4.97 13.60 -19.27
C LEU A 20 5.67 14.13 -20.53
N PHE A 21 6.89 14.67 -20.39
CA PHE A 21 7.60 15.36 -21.48
C PHE A 21 8.94 14.71 -21.85
N GLY A 22 9.20 13.52 -21.33
CA GLY A 22 10.40 12.75 -21.66
C GLY A 22 10.40 12.26 -23.11
N PRO A 23 11.53 11.71 -23.59
CA PRO A 23 11.63 11.15 -24.95
C PRO A 23 10.61 10.02 -25.21
N SER A 24 10.14 9.36 -24.16
CA SER A 24 9.08 8.36 -24.18
C SER A 24 8.12 8.61 -23.00
N PRO A 25 7.09 9.44 -23.17
CA PRO A 25 6.16 9.78 -22.08
C PRO A 25 5.40 8.55 -21.63
N VAL A 26 5.31 8.37 -20.31
CA VAL A 26 4.73 7.17 -19.68
C VAL A 26 3.26 7.40 -19.31
N ILE A 27 2.91 8.64 -18.93
CA ILE A 27 1.58 9.01 -18.45
C ILE A 27 1.15 10.35 -19.05
N GLN A 28 -0.15 10.52 -19.26
CA GLN A 28 -0.72 11.75 -19.83
C GLN A 28 -0.94 12.85 -18.79
N PHE A 29 -1.19 12.47 -17.54
CA PHE A 29 -1.38 13.38 -16.41
C PHE A 29 -0.94 12.72 -15.11
N LEU A 30 -0.51 13.52 -14.14
CA LEU A 30 -0.04 13.06 -12.83
C LEU A 30 -1.04 13.46 -11.74
N LEU A 31 -1.54 12.46 -11.02
CA LEU A 31 -2.42 12.66 -9.86
C LEU A 31 -1.57 12.96 -8.62
N THR A 32 -1.29 14.23 -8.36
CA THR A 32 -0.38 14.67 -7.28
C THR A 32 -0.83 14.20 -5.89
N TYR A 33 -2.13 13.97 -5.66
CA TYR A 33 -2.62 13.40 -4.41
C TYR A 33 -2.07 11.99 -4.12
N LYS A 34 -1.68 11.22 -5.15
CA LYS A 34 -1.07 9.89 -4.98
C LYS A 34 0.37 9.95 -4.49
N LEU A 35 1.01 11.12 -4.57
CA LEU A 35 2.35 11.35 -4.02
C LEU A 35 2.32 11.70 -2.53
N SER A 36 1.13 12.02 -1.99
CA SER A 36 0.97 12.33 -0.58
C SER A 36 0.99 11.07 0.29
N GLN A 37 1.54 11.21 1.50
CA GLN A 37 1.57 10.16 2.52
C GLN A 37 0.17 9.82 3.09
N GLY A 38 -0.88 10.57 2.75
CA GLY A 38 -2.22 10.38 3.32
C GLY A 38 -2.77 8.95 3.21
N TYR A 39 -2.43 8.20 2.15
CA TYR A 39 -2.80 6.79 2.05
C TYR A 39 -2.10 5.90 3.08
N LEU A 40 -0.84 6.19 3.39
CA LEU A 40 -0.09 5.47 4.42
C LEU A 40 -0.63 5.80 5.82
N GLU A 41 -1.03 7.05 6.05
CA GLU A 41 -1.67 7.46 7.30
C GLU A 41 -3.02 6.77 7.50
N LEU A 42 -3.83 6.68 6.44
CA LEU A 42 -5.09 5.95 6.45
C LEU A 42 -4.88 4.45 6.71
N PHE A 43 -3.86 3.86 6.09
CA PHE A 43 -3.45 2.48 6.35
C PHE A 43 -3.09 2.27 7.83
N PHE A 44 -2.26 3.13 8.42
CA PHE A 44 -1.92 3.02 9.84
C PHE A 44 -3.12 3.28 10.76
N SER A 45 -4.09 4.10 10.33
CA SER A 45 -5.35 4.24 11.05
C SER A 45 -6.13 2.93 11.10
N ALA A 46 -6.27 2.24 9.97
CA ALA A 46 -6.92 0.92 9.91
C ALA A 46 -6.18 -0.12 10.76
N VAL A 47 -4.84 -0.12 10.72
CA VAL A 47 -4.04 -1.03 11.57
C VAL A 47 -4.26 -0.77 13.06
N ARG A 48 -4.36 0.50 13.50
CA ARG A 48 -4.66 0.83 14.90
C ARG A 48 -6.07 0.39 15.31
N GLN A 49 -7.05 0.44 14.41
CA GLN A 49 -8.41 -0.02 14.69
C GLN A 49 -8.50 -1.52 15.02
N PHE A 50 -7.63 -2.36 14.44
CA PHE A 50 -7.56 -3.80 14.76
C PHE A 50 -7.22 -4.08 16.24
N GLY A 51 -6.52 -3.17 16.91
CA GLY A 51 -6.11 -3.31 18.31
C GLY A 51 -7.17 -2.89 19.33
N GLY A 52 -8.37 -2.48 18.91
CA GLY A 52 -9.37 -1.89 19.80
C GLY A 52 -8.84 -0.62 20.47
N TRP A 53 -8.75 -0.60 21.80
CA TRP A 53 -8.20 0.53 22.57
C TRP A 53 -6.67 0.52 22.69
N ASN A 54 -5.97 -0.21 21.82
CA ASN A 54 -4.52 -0.21 21.77
C ASN A 54 -3.99 0.68 20.64
N ASN A 55 -3.65 1.93 20.97
CA ASN A 55 -3.11 2.91 20.02
C ASN A 55 -1.67 2.61 19.56
N ASN A 56 -0.98 1.66 20.20
CA ASN A 56 0.43 1.35 19.90
C ASN A 56 0.63 -0.17 19.80
N ALA A 57 0.31 -0.72 18.63
CA ALA A 57 0.46 -2.14 18.36
C ALA A 57 1.93 -2.58 18.47
N THR A 58 2.17 -3.74 19.09
CA THR A 58 3.47 -4.41 19.02
C THR A 58 3.74 -4.88 17.58
N ALA A 59 4.99 -5.18 17.25
CA ALA A 59 5.35 -5.68 15.92
C ALA A 59 4.55 -6.94 15.51
N ILE A 60 4.23 -7.81 16.48
CA ILE A 60 3.41 -9.01 16.26
C ILE A 60 1.96 -8.62 15.94
N GLN A 61 1.37 -7.70 16.71
CA GLN A 61 0.03 -7.20 16.48
C GLN A 61 -0.08 -6.50 15.12
N PHE A 62 0.92 -5.70 14.75
CA PHE A 62 1.02 -5.10 13.42
C PHE A 62 1.04 -6.16 12.32
N SER A 63 1.86 -7.21 12.45
CA SER A 63 1.95 -8.28 11.45
C SER A 63 0.61 -9.01 11.26
N ASN A 64 -0.08 -9.29 12.37
CA ASN A 64 -1.38 -9.95 12.32
C ASN A 64 -2.45 -9.06 11.70
N ALA A 65 -2.52 -7.78 12.08
CA ALA A 65 -3.44 -6.81 11.49
C ALA A 65 -3.18 -6.63 9.98
N PHE A 66 -1.91 -6.56 9.57
CA PHE A 66 -1.53 -6.47 8.17
C PHE A 66 -1.98 -7.69 7.36
N ARG A 67 -1.75 -8.90 7.87
CA ARG A 67 -2.23 -10.15 7.22
C ARG A 67 -3.75 -10.16 7.07
N SER A 68 -4.47 -9.75 8.12
CA SER A 68 -5.94 -9.67 8.10
C SER A 68 -6.44 -8.61 7.10
N LEU A 69 -5.77 -7.46 7.01
CA LEU A 69 -6.10 -6.42 6.04
C LEU A 69 -5.87 -6.90 4.60
N LEU A 70 -4.76 -7.62 4.33
CA LEU A 70 -4.48 -8.19 3.02
C LEU A 70 -5.54 -9.21 2.61
N SER A 71 -5.95 -10.10 3.52
CA SER A 71 -7.03 -11.05 3.24
C SER A 71 -8.36 -10.34 2.97
N HIS A 72 -8.68 -9.28 3.72
CA HIS A 72 -9.91 -8.52 3.54
C HIS A 72 -9.93 -7.70 2.25
N ALA A 73 -8.78 -7.17 1.83
CA ALA A 73 -8.60 -6.49 0.55
C ALA A 73 -8.65 -7.45 -0.65
N GLY A 74 -8.87 -8.76 -0.45
CA GLY A 74 -8.92 -9.77 -1.51
C GLY A 74 -7.58 -10.01 -2.20
N ILE A 75 -6.46 -9.66 -1.55
CA ILE A 75 -5.12 -9.85 -2.12
C ILE A 75 -4.76 -11.33 -2.00
N SER A 76 -4.82 -12.06 -3.11
CA SER A 76 -4.40 -13.45 -3.17
C SER A 76 -2.89 -13.54 -2.94
N ILE A 77 -2.50 -14.15 -1.82
CA ILE A 77 -1.09 -14.42 -1.50
C ILE A 77 -0.60 -15.52 -2.44
N LYS A 78 0.17 -15.14 -3.45
CA LYS A 78 0.80 -16.09 -4.37
C LYS A 78 1.95 -16.81 -3.66
N TYR A 79 2.00 -18.13 -3.77
CA TYR A 79 3.11 -18.93 -3.26
C TYR A 79 4.37 -18.72 -4.12
N SER A 80 5.54 -18.73 -3.47
CA SER A 80 6.82 -18.74 -4.17
C SER A 80 7.10 -20.12 -4.75
N ILE A 81 7.65 -20.18 -5.96
CA ILE A 81 8.11 -21.44 -6.61
C ILE A 81 9.24 -22.10 -5.80
N LYS A 82 9.93 -21.34 -4.93
CA LYS A 82 11.00 -21.85 -4.04
C LYS A 82 10.49 -22.33 -2.67
N SER A 83 9.18 -22.40 -2.47
CA SER A 83 8.60 -22.92 -1.22
C SER A 83 8.85 -24.42 -1.12
N ASN A 84 8.94 -24.94 0.12
CA ASN A 84 9.17 -26.37 0.35
C ASN A 84 8.03 -27.27 -0.17
N CYS A 85 6.86 -26.70 -0.47
CA CYS A 85 5.69 -27.42 -0.96
C CYS A 85 5.15 -26.74 -2.23
N LEU A 86 4.87 -27.54 -3.26
CA LEU A 86 4.15 -27.12 -4.45
C LEU A 86 2.65 -27.10 -4.16
N SER A 87 1.92 -26.12 -4.70
CA SER A 87 0.47 -26.10 -4.59
C SER A 87 -0.11 -27.29 -5.36
N GLN A 88 -0.91 -28.10 -4.70
CA GLN A 88 -1.58 -29.22 -5.36
C GLN A 88 -2.68 -28.73 -6.30
N ASP A 89 -3.43 -27.69 -5.89
CA ASP A 89 -4.57 -27.14 -6.63
C ASP A 89 -4.62 -25.61 -6.52
N THR A 90 -5.41 -24.95 -7.39
CA THR A 90 -5.72 -23.51 -7.26
C THR A 90 -6.85 -23.29 -6.25
N THR A 91 -6.62 -23.63 -4.99
CA THR A 91 -7.57 -23.34 -3.91
C THR A 91 -7.43 -21.88 -3.52
N SER A 92 -8.47 -21.08 -3.74
CA SER A 92 -8.52 -19.72 -3.19
C SER A 92 -8.75 -19.79 -1.68
N LEU A 93 -7.91 -19.11 -0.92
CA LEU A 93 -8.23 -18.80 0.47
C LEU A 93 -9.53 -17.98 0.48
N LEU A 94 -10.49 -18.39 1.30
CA LEU A 94 -11.79 -17.72 1.44
C LEU A 94 -11.57 -16.22 1.69
N ASN A 95 -12.12 -15.40 0.81
CA ASN A 95 -12.22 -13.97 1.06
C ASN A 95 -13.20 -13.80 2.22
N VAL A 96 -12.78 -13.15 3.31
CA VAL A 96 -13.70 -12.81 4.40
C VAL A 96 -14.58 -11.69 3.87
N ALA A 97 -15.71 -12.07 3.26
CA ALA A 97 -16.79 -11.14 2.99
C ALA A 97 -17.27 -10.63 4.35
N ASN A 98 -17.20 -9.32 4.58
CA ASN A 98 -17.89 -8.72 5.71
C ASN A 98 -19.38 -9.00 5.53
N THR A 99 -19.96 -9.78 6.44
CA THR A 99 -21.37 -9.60 6.79
C THR A 99 -21.42 -8.31 7.61
N ASP A 100 -22.09 -7.30 7.07
CA ASP A 100 -22.44 -6.05 7.77
C ASP A 100 -23.14 -6.31 9.11
#